data_AF-A0A662GSA8-F1
#
_entry.id   AF-A0A662GSA8-F1
#
_cell.length_a   1.000
_cell.length_b   1.000
_cell.length_c   1.000
_cell.angle_alpha   90.00
_cell.angle_beta   90.00
_cell.angle_gamma   90.00
#
_symmetry.space_group_name_H-M   'P 1'
#
loop_
_entity.id
_entity.type
_entity.pdbx_description
1 polymer ?
#
loop_
_entity_poly.entity_id
_entity_poly.type
_entity_poly.pdbx_seq_one_letter_code
_entity_poly.pdbx_strand_id
1 'polypeptide(L)' 'MAVKDRNHCKFYVHTSLGLRCVLMPPEEWRVRKDKLIQACLNNGKGCHLLMMYYKKNFKCNSLLKSNIEREVLENSFD' A
#
# COMPACT_ATOMS: atom_id res chain seq x y z
N MET A 1 14.17 18.49 3.50
CA MET A 1 14.60 17.26 2.80
C MET A 1 13.43 16.76 1.96
N ALA A 2 13.47 16.95 0.64
CA ALA A 2 12.40 16.53 -0.26
C ALA A 2 12.57 15.05 -0.60
N VAL A 3 11.66 14.19 -0.12
CA VAL A 3 11.60 12.78 -0.51
C VAL A 3 11.03 12.73 -1.93
N LYS A 4 11.91 12.67 -2.93
CA LYS A 4 11.58 12.78 -4.36
C LYS A 4 11.30 11.42 -5.03
N ASP A 5 11.15 10.35 -4.25
CA ASP A 5 10.91 9.00 -4.78
C ASP A 5 9.44 8.59 -4.54
N ARG A 6 8.70 8.43 -5.63
CA ARG A 6 7.28 8.01 -5.61
C ARG A 6 7.08 6.58 -5.08
N ASN A 7 8.15 5.81 -4.91
CA ASN A 7 8.10 4.44 -4.38
C ASN A 7 8.56 4.34 -2.93
N HIS A 8 9.22 5.36 -2.38
CA HIS A 8 9.57 5.39 -0.97
C HIS A 8 8.33 5.69 -0.15
N CYS A 9 8.14 4.98 0.97
CA CYS A 9 7.00 5.22 1.85
C CYS A 9 5.61 5.06 1.21
N LYS A 10 5.52 4.32 0.11
CA LYS A 10 4.28 4.08 -0.64
C LYS A 10 3.11 3.58 0.20
N PHE A 11 3.40 2.90 1.32
CA PHE A 11 2.34 2.36 2.20
C PHE A 11 1.93 3.29 3.34
N TYR A 12 2.40 4.54 3.37
CA TYR A 12 1.86 5.55 4.28
C TYR A 12 0.73 6.34 3.64
N VAL A 13 -0.21 6.80 4.46
CA VAL A 13 -1.35 7.60 4.04
C VAL A 13 -1.35 8.92 4.82
N HIS A 14 -1.64 10.04 4.16
CA HIS A 14 -1.86 11.31 4.84
C HIS A 14 -3.24 11.30 5.52
N THR A 15 -3.26 11.56 6.82
CA THR A 15 -4.48 11.68 7.63
C THR A 15 -4.55 13.08 8.25
N SER A 16 -5.66 13.43 8.89
CA SER A 16 -5.78 14.66 9.68
C SER A 16 -4.74 14.76 10.80
N LEU A 17 -4.17 13.63 11.23
CA LEU A 17 -3.12 13.53 12.25
C LEU A 17 -1.70 13.43 11.63
N GLY A 18 -1.56 13.72 10.34
CA GLY A 18 -0.32 13.62 9.58
C GLY A 18 -0.13 12.28 8.87
N LEU A 19 1.08 12.04 8.40
CA LEU A 19 1.46 10.83 7.66
C LEU A 19 1.43 9.60 8.59
N ARG A 20 0.62 8.58 8.27
CA ARG A 20 0.34 7.46 9.17
C ARG A 20 0.19 6.12 8.49
N CYS A 21 0.44 5.06 9.26
CA CYS A 21 0.06 3.70 8.94
C CYS A 21 -1.43 3.51 9.30
N VAL A 22 -2.33 3.57 8.31
CA VAL A 22 -3.79 3.71 8.55
C VAL A 22 -4.42 2.52 9.30
N LEU A 23 -3.85 1.33 9.16
CA LEU A 23 -4.31 0.12 9.83
C LEU A 23 -3.75 -0.05 11.25
N MET A 24 -2.90 0.88 11.70
CA MET A 24 -2.37 0.91 13.06
C MET A 24 -3.22 1.84 13.91
N PRO A 25 -3.70 1.42 15.10
CA PRO A 25 -4.38 2.30 16.04
C PRO A 25 -3.56 3.55 16.39
N PRO A 26 -4.18 4.70 16.68
CA PRO A 26 -3.46 5.93 17.01
C PRO A 26 -2.52 5.80 18.22
N GLU A 27 -2.90 4.98 19.20
CA GLU A 27 -2.17 4.72 20.45
C GLU A 27 -0.86 4.00 20.13
N GLU A 28 -0.95 2.92 19.35
CA GLU A 28 0.21 2.14 18.92
C GLU A 28 1.10 2.97 17.97
N TRP A 29 0.49 3.75 17.08
CA TRP A 29 1.22 4.64 16.18
C TRP A 29 2.09 5.64 16.94
N ARG A 30 1.57 6.26 18.00
CA ARG A 30 2.34 7.22 18.81
C ARG A 30 3.64 6.63 19.35
N VAL A 31 3.64 5.36 19.71
CA VAL A 31 4.82 4.66 20.25
C VAL A 31 5.77 4.21 19.13
N ARG A 32 5.25 3.79 17.97
CA ARG A 32 6.05 3.12 16.92
C ARG A 32 6.43 4.04 15.76
N LYS A 33 5.85 5.25 15.66
CA LYS A 33 6.01 6.16 14.52
C LYS A 33 7.46 6.39 14.13
N ASP A 34 8.36 6.63 15.10
CA ASP A 34 9.73 7.03 14.80
C ASP A 34 10.49 5.87 14.15
N LYS A 35 10.36 4.66 14.71
CA LYS A 35 10.97 3.45 14.13
C LYS A 35 10.41 3.15 12.73
N LEU A 36 9.10 3.29 12.54
CA LEU A 36 8.44 2.98 11.27
C LEU A 36 8.77 4.01 10.18
N ILE A 37 8.86 5.29 10.54
CA ILE A 37 9.28 6.36 9.63
C ILE A 37 10.76 6.17 9.27
N GLN A 38 11.64 5.91 10.23
CA GLN A 38 13.06 5.63 9.97
C GLN A 38 13.26 4.41 9.07
N ALA A 39 12.54 3.31 9.34
CA ALA A 39 12.55 2.15 8.46
C ALA A 39 12.15 2.50 7.02
N CYS A 40 11.28 3.49 6.87
CA CYS A 40 10.87 3.98 5.56
C CYS A 40 11.93 4.85 4.88
N LEU A 41 12.51 5.79 5.61
CA LEU A 41 13.59 6.66 5.13
C LEU A 41 14.82 5.84 4.71
N ASN A 42 15.05 4.70 5.35
CA ASN A 42 16.10 3.73 5.01
C ASN A 42 15.71 2.81 3.83
N ASN A 43 15.09 3.35 2.77
CA ASN A 43 14.63 2.64 1.57
C ASN A 43 13.57 1.54 1.81
N GLY A 44 12.88 1.57 2.95
CA GLY A 44 11.75 0.69 3.20
C GLY A 44 10.49 1.15 2.45
N LYS A 45 9.55 0.21 2.25
CA LYS A 45 8.24 0.55 1.64
C LYS A 45 7.28 1.25 2.61
N GLY A 46 7.63 1.33 3.89
CA GLY A 46 6.85 1.99 4.94
C GLY A 46 5.95 1.06 5.75
N CYS A 47 4.73 1.51 6.05
CA CYS A 47 3.73 0.82 6.89
C CYS A 47 3.55 -0.66 6.51
N HIS A 48 4.11 -1.55 7.34
CA HIS A 48 4.09 -2.99 7.10
C HIS A 48 2.66 -3.56 7.10
N LEU A 49 1.77 -3.05 7.95
CA LEU A 49 0.39 -3.52 8.03
C LEU A 49 -0.37 -3.27 6.73
N LEU A 50 -0.25 -2.07 6.16
CA LEU A 50 -0.88 -1.75 4.89
C LEU A 50 -0.26 -2.55 3.76
N MET A 51 1.06 -2.74 3.75
CA MET A 51 1.71 -3.64 2.80
C MET A 51 1.15 -5.07 2.88
N MET A 52 0.99 -5.63 4.09
CA MET A 52 0.43 -6.97 4.28
C MET A 52 -1.02 -7.04 3.81
N TYR A 53 -1.83 -6.02 4.11
CA TYR A 53 -3.20 -5.91 3.64
C TYR A 53 -3.27 -5.92 2.11
N TYR A 54 -2.46 -5.11 1.43
CA TYR A 54 -2.39 -5.12 -0.02
C TYR A 54 -1.91 -6.48 -0.54
N LYS A 55 -0.85 -7.08 0.02
CA LYS A 55 -0.38 -8.41 -0.41
C LYS A 55 -1.47 -9.49 -0.27
N LYS A 56 -2.25 -9.47 0.82
CA LYS A 56 -3.33 -10.42 1.07
C LYS A 56 -4.50 -10.23 0.10
N ASN A 57 -4.92 -8.98 -0.13
CA ASN A 57 -6.09 -8.68 -0.96
C ASN A 57 -5.79 -8.67 -2.47
N PHE A 58 -4.56 -8.32 -2.88
CA PHE A 58 -4.15 -8.34 -4.29
C PHE A 58 -3.71 -9.73 -4.76
N LYS A 59 -3.56 -10.72 -3.86
CA LYS A 59 -3.46 -12.14 -4.26
C LYS A 59 -4.70 -12.64 -5.01
N CYS A 60 -5.84 -11.96 -4.91
CA CYS A 60 -7.04 -12.25 -5.69
C CYS A 60 -7.06 -11.61 -7.08
N ASN A 61 -6.04 -10.83 -7.49
CA ASN A 61 -6.02 -10.22 -8.83
C ASN A 61 -5.35 -11.13 -9.90
N SER A 62 -4.54 -12.13 -9.51
CA SER A 62 -4.08 -13.15 -10.45
C SER A 62 -5.19 -14.14 -10.84
N LEU A 63 -6.23 -14.29 -10.01
CA LEU A 63 -7.44 -15.07 -10.33
C LEU A 63 -8.48 -14.24 -11.09
N LEU A 64 -8.52 -12.91 -10.92
CA LEU A 64 -9.32 -12.02 -11.75
C LEU A 64 -8.72 -11.83 -13.15
N LYS A 65 -7.37 -11.83 -13.29
CA LYS A 65 -6.72 -11.80 -14.61
C LYS A 65 -7.09 -13.00 -15.49
N SER A 66 -7.20 -14.21 -14.92
CA SER A 66 -7.63 -15.39 -15.69
C SER A 66 -9.11 -15.40 -16.07
N ASN A 67 -9.92 -14.52 -15.47
CA ASN A 67 -11.35 -14.40 -15.78
C ASN A 67 -11.64 -13.21 -16.71
N ILE A 68 -10.88 -12.10 -16.62
CA ILE A 68 -11.04 -10.94 -17.51
C ILE A 68 -10.47 -11.22 -18.92
N GLU A 69 -9.42 -12.03 -19.06
CA GLU A 69 -8.89 -12.39 -20.39
C GLU A 69 -9.84 -13.27 -21.24
N ARG A 70 -10.89 -13.85 -20.64
CA ARG A 70 -11.91 -14.61 -21.39
C ARG A 70 -13.14 -13.78 -21.82
N GLU A 71 -13.45 -12.67 -21.16
CA GLU A 71 -14.66 -11.88 -21.46
C GLU A 71 -14.44 -10.74 -22.46
N VAL A 72 -13.18 -10.43 -22.82
CA VAL A 72 -12.84 -9.28 -23.70
C VAL A 72 -12.73 -9.65 -25.19
N LEU A 73 -12.83 -10.93 -25.58
CA LEU A 73 -12.74 -11.36 -26.99
C LEU A 73 -14.08 -11.74 -27.66
N GLU A 74 -15.21 -11.74 -26.93
CA GLU A 74 -16.53 -12.06 -27.52
C GLU A 74 -17.45 -10.83 -27.72
N ASN A 75 -17.04 -9.61 -27.34
CA ASN A 75 -17.90 -8.42 -27.43
C ASN A 75 -17.28 -7.22 -28.15
N SER A 76 -16.42 -7.45 -29.14
CA SER A 76 -15.98 -6.37 -30.03
C SER A 76 -15.70 -6.88 -31.43
N PHE A 77 -16.79 -7.24 -32.14
CA PHE A 77 -16.96 -7.06 -33.59
C PHE A 77 -18.46 -7.11 -33.90
N ASP A 78 -19.09 -5.94 -33.87
CA ASP A 78 -20.10 -5.52 -34.86
C ASP A 78 -19.60 -4.18 -35.41
#